data_AF-A0AAD7UY35-F1
#
_entry.id   AF-A0AAD7UY35-F1
#
_cell.length_a   1.000
_cell.length_b   1.000
_cell.length_c   1.000
_cell.angle_alpha   90.00
_cell.angle_beta   90.00
_cell.angle_gamma   90.00
#
_symmetry.space_group_name_H-M   'P 1'
#
loop_
_entity.id
_entity.type
_entity.pdbx_description
1 polymer ?
#
loop_
_entity_poly.entity_id
_entity_poly.type
_entity_poly.pdbx_seq_one_letter_code
_entity_poly.pdbx_strand_id
1 'polypeptide(L)'
;MEQCLRIPLHESSPPLDLAQGGFRPQRSAMDQALCLHELAQRHRIINNNRNPILVFLDIKSAYDTVDRNIIWRELETRASYPLLGLLRSLFDDVSIQVLLSGATSDSFHPATGVLPRLHSLSTFISVIHQFAPQCPP
;
A
#
# COMPACT_ATOMS: atom_id res chain seq x y z
N MET A 1 -14.65 3.31 14.38
CA MET A 1 -13.61 4.34 14.32
C MET A 1 -12.96 4.40 12.94
N GLU A 2 -12.46 3.28 12.39
CA GLU A 2 -11.82 3.21 11.07
C GLU A 2 -12.70 3.66 9.88
N GLN A 3 -14.00 3.35 9.89
CA GLN A 3 -14.91 3.79 8.82
C GLN A 3 -15.09 5.31 8.74
N CYS A 4 -14.96 6.02 9.87
CA CYS A 4 -15.04 7.47 9.93
C CYS A 4 -13.82 8.16 9.30
N LEU A 5 -12.69 7.45 9.26
CA LEU A 5 -11.45 7.93 8.63
C LEU A 5 -11.43 7.70 7.13
N ARG A 6 -12.32 6.86 6.60
CA ARG A 6 -12.32 6.48 5.19
C ARG A 6 -12.50 7.66 4.25
N ILE A 7 -13.45 8.55 4.55
CA ILE A 7 -13.77 9.71 3.69
C ILE A 7 -12.63 10.74 3.74
N PRO A 8 -12.19 11.23 4.92
CA PRO A 8 -11.08 12.19 4.99
C PRO A 8 -9.78 11.64 4.39
N LEU A 9 -9.50 10.34 4.56
CA LEU A 9 -8.33 9.71 3.94
C LEU A 9 -8.46 9.63 2.42
N HIS A 10 -9.63 9.29 1.90
CA HIS A 10 -9.84 9.23 0.45
C HIS A 10 -9.68 10.60 -0.20
N GLU A 11 -10.20 11.66 0.43
CA GLU A 11 -10.06 13.04 -0.06
C GLU A 11 -8.62 13.57 0.01
N SER A 12 -7.85 13.15 1.01
CA SER A 12 -6.43 13.53 1.16
C SER A 12 -5.46 12.62 0.40
N SER A 13 -5.94 11.53 -0.21
CA SER A 13 -5.11 10.60 -0.97
C SER A 13 -4.74 11.15 -2.35
N PRO A 14 -3.51 10.93 -2.83
CA PRO A 14 -3.17 11.22 -4.22
C PRO A 14 -4.01 10.39 -5.20
N PRO A 15 -4.22 10.88 -6.44
CA PRO A 15 -4.86 10.08 -7.48
C PRO A 15 -3.97 8.86 -7.80
N LEU A 16 -4.59 7.69 -7.87
CA LEU A 16 -3.92 6.45 -8.22
C LEU A 16 -3.51 6.45 -9.70
N ASP A 17 -2.34 5.88 -9.98
CA ASP A 17 -1.88 5.67 -11.35
C ASP A 17 -2.89 4.82 -12.15
N LEU A 18 -2.98 5.07 -13.45
CA LEU A 18 -3.88 4.33 -14.33
C LEU A 18 -3.57 2.82 -14.35
N ALA A 19 -2.29 2.45 -14.24
CA ALA A 19 -1.81 1.08 -14.16
C ALA A 19 -1.99 0.45 -12.76
N GLN A 20 -2.34 1.23 -11.73
CA GLN A 20 -2.60 0.68 -10.40
C GLN A 20 -3.93 -0.11 -10.40
N GLY A 21 -3.78 -1.43 -10.33
CA GLY A 21 -4.91 -2.37 -10.28
C GLY A 21 -5.35 -2.74 -8.85
N GLY A 22 -4.40 -2.82 -7.92
CA GLY A 22 -4.66 -3.17 -6.52
C GLY A 22 -5.33 -2.04 -5.73
N PHE A 23 -6.15 -2.41 -4.73
CA PHE A 23 -6.80 -1.50 -3.79
C PHE A 23 -7.59 -0.35 -4.45
N ARG A 24 -8.10 -0.60 -5.66
CA ARG A 24 -8.93 0.33 -6.42
C ARG A 24 -10.37 -0.16 -6.43
N PRO A 25 -11.35 0.67 -6.04
CA PRO A 25 -12.76 0.31 -6.14
C PRO A 25 -13.10 -0.13 -7.57
N GLN A 26 -13.91 -1.18 -7.69
CA GLN A 26 -14.41 -1.69 -8.97
C GLN A 26 -13.31 -2.19 -9.92
N ARG A 27 -12.13 -2.56 -9.41
CA ARG A 27 -11.12 -3.32 -10.16
C ARG A 27 -10.76 -4.59 -9.40
N SER A 28 -10.86 -5.71 -10.09
CA SER A 28 -10.48 -7.03 -9.57
C SER A 28 -9.17 -7.52 -10.17
N ALA A 29 -8.57 -8.54 -9.54
CA ALA A 29 -7.42 -9.23 -10.10
C ALA A 29 -7.72 -9.85 -11.48
N MET A 30 -8.97 -10.28 -11.71
CA MET A 30 -9.40 -10.82 -12.99
C MET A 30 -9.40 -9.76 -14.09
N ASP A 31 -9.85 -8.54 -13.78
CA ASP A 31 -9.81 -7.41 -14.74
C ASP A 31 -8.36 -7.09 -15.15
N GLN A 32 -7.43 -7.15 -14.20
CA GLN A 32 -6.00 -6.93 -14.47
C GLN A 32 -5.39 -8.05 -15.33
N ALA A 33 -5.74 -9.30 -15.03
CA ALA A 33 -5.29 -10.45 -15.82
C ALA A 33 -5.81 -10.38 -17.26
N LEU A 34 -7.08 -9.99 -17.46
CA LEU A 34 -7.67 -9.78 -18.78
C LEU A 34 -6.98 -8.63 -19.53
N CYS A 35 -6.74 -7.50 -18.86
CA CYS A 35 -6.00 -6.37 -19.44
C CYS A 35 -4.59 -6.76 -19.89
N LEU A 36 -3.85 -7.50 -19.05
CA LEU A 36 -2.51 -8.01 -19.39
C LEU A 36 -2.57 -8.97 -20.58
N HIS A 37 -3.56 -9.86 -20.61
CA HIS A 37 -3.76 -10.80 -21.71
C HIS A 37 -4.02 -10.06 -23.03
N GLU A 38 -4.90 -9.07 -23.03
CA GLU A 38 -5.22 -8.26 -24.20
C GLU A 38 -3.99 -7.47 -24.68
N LEU A 39 -3.24 -6.86 -23.76
CA LEU A 39 -2.00 -6.15 -24.08
C LEU A 39 -0.98 -7.09 -24.76
N ALA A 40 -0.83 -8.31 -24.23
CA ALA A 40 0.06 -9.31 -24.79
C ALA A 40 -0.39 -9.79 -26.18
N GLN A 41 -1.71 -9.98 -26.39
CA GLN A 41 -2.26 -10.33 -27.69
C GLN A 41 -2.05 -9.21 -28.72
N ARG A 42 -2.32 -7.95 -28.36
CA ARG A 42 -2.10 -6.78 -29.22
C ARG A 42 -0.63 -6.65 -29.60
N HIS A 43 0.28 -6.84 -28.64
CA HIS A 43 1.72 -6.85 -28.92
C HIS A 43 2.08 -7.91 -29.97
N ARG A 44 1.55 -9.13 -29.85
CA ARG A 44 1.80 -10.20 -30.83
C ARG A 44 1.30 -9.83 -32.23
N ILE A 45 0.10 -9.25 -32.35
CA ILE A 45 -0.46 -8.85 -33.64
C ILE A 45 0.44 -7.82 -34.33
N ILE A 46 0.91 -6.81 -33.60
CA ILE A 46 1.69 -5.69 -34.15
C ILE A 46 3.15 -6.08 -34.42
N ASN A 47 3.70 -7.04 -33.65
CA ASN A 47 5.12 -7.41 -33.70
C ASN A 47 5.37 -8.77 -34.37
N ASN A 48 4.69 -9.07 -35.48
CA ASN A 48 4.89 -10.29 -36.27
C ASN A 48 4.80 -11.58 -35.43
N ASN A 49 3.75 -11.68 -34.61
CA ASN A 49 3.46 -12.78 -33.70
C ASN A 49 4.55 -13.04 -32.63
N ARG A 50 5.42 -12.06 -32.35
CA ARG A 50 6.40 -12.13 -31.26
C ARG A 50 5.74 -11.91 -29.92
N ASN A 51 6.05 -12.80 -28.97
CA ASN A 51 5.60 -12.66 -27.59
C ASN A 51 6.27 -11.45 -26.91
N PRO A 52 5.55 -10.69 -26.08
CA PRO A 52 6.16 -9.67 -25.24
C PRO A 52 7.03 -10.32 -24.16
N ILE A 53 8.03 -9.57 -23.68
CA ILE A 53 8.76 -9.92 -22.46
C ILE A 53 7.95 -9.41 -21.27
N LEU A 54 7.66 -10.29 -20.31
CA LEU A 54 6.94 -9.95 -19.08
C LEU A 54 7.91 -10.06 -17.90
N VAL A 55 7.93 -9.02 -17.06
CA VAL A 55 8.71 -8.98 -15.82
C VAL A 55 7.73 -8.94 -14.65
N PHE A 56 7.79 -9.96 -13.79
CA PHE A 56 7.00 -10.01 -12.57
C PHE A 56 7.89 -9.59 -11.40
N LEU A 57 7.53 -8.47 -10.77
CA LEU A 57 8.22 -7.95 -9.59
C LEU A 57 7.34 -8.16 -8.37
N ASP A 58 7.89 -8.83 -7.36
CA ASP A 58 7.29 -8.95 -6.04
C ASP A 58 8.23 -8.31 -5.02
N ILE A 59 7.74 -7.30 -4.30
CA ILE A 59 8.54 -6.57 -3.33
C ILE A 59 8.39 -7.28 -1.98
N LYS A 60 9.50 -7.89 -1.52
CA LYS A 60 9.53 -8.58 -0.24
C LYS A 60 9.19 -7.62 0.90
N SER A 61 8.21 -7.99 1.73
CA SER A 61 7.83 -7.23 2.94
C SER A 61 7.51 -5.77 2.67
N ALA A 62 6.93 -5.47 1.49
CA ALA A 62 6.68 -4.10 1.02
C ALA A 62 5.99 -3.21 2.05
N TYR A 63 5.12 -3.76 2.89
CA TYR A 63 4.42 -3.01 3.93
C TYR A 63 5.15 -2.98 5.26
N ASP A 64 6.03 -3.93 5.58
CA ASP A 64 6.75 -3.97 6.86
C ASP A 64 7.99 -3.05 6.85
N THR A 65 8.51 -2.74 5.66
CA THR A 65 9.77 -2.00 5.47
C THR A 65 9.60 -0.53 5.14
N VAL A 66 8.37 -0.01 5.04
CA VAL A 66 8.15 1.40 4.66
C VAL A 66 8.60 2.34 5.78
N ASP A 67 9.39 3.35 5.42
CA ASP A 67 9.71 4.47 6.30
C ASP A 67 8.48 5.38 6.45
N ARG A 68 7.94 5.43 7.67
CA ARG A 68 6.75 6.21 8.01
C ARG A 68 6.95 7.71 7.90
N ASN A 69 8.19 8.19 8.03
CA ASN A 69 8.49 9.62 7.86
C ASN A 69 8.19 10.10 6.45
N ILE A 70 8.39 9.24 5.44
CA ILE A 70 8.04 9.54 4.05
C ILE A 70 6.52 9.67 3.93
N ILE A 71 5.76 8.74 4.52
CA ILE A 71 4.29 8.77 4.52
C ILE A 71 3.78 10.05 5.20
N TRP A 72 4.34 10.41 6.36
CA TRP A 72 3.96 11.60 7.10
C TRP A 72 4.24 12.88 6.34
N ARG A 73 5.40 13.01 5.70
CA ARG A 73 5.76 14.18 4.90
C ARG A 73 4.80 14.38 3.72
N GLU A 74 4.42 13.30 3.05
CA GLU A 74 3.47 13.38 1.93
C GLU A 74 2.07 13.78 2.40
N LEU A 75 1.62 13.24 3.54
CA LEU A 75 0.32 13.57 4.11
C LEU A 75 0.25 14.96 4.72
N GLU A 76 1.36 15.54 5.20
CA GLU A 76 1.39 16.93 5.72
C GLU A 76 0.87 17.96 4.70
N THR A 77 1.05 17.69 3.40
CA THR A 77 0.60 18.60 2.34
C THR A 77 -0.86 18.42 1.92
N ARG A 78 -1.53 17.35 2.38
CA ARG A 78 -2.85 16.93 1.87
C ARG A 78 -3.89 16.66 2.94
N ALA A 79 -3.46 16.23 4.12
CA ALA A 79 -4.32 15.92 5.26
C ALA A 79 -4.40 17.11 6.22
N SER A 80 -5.53 17.24 6.91
CA SER A 80 -5.67 18.23 7.98
C SER A 80 -4.79 17.84 9.18
N TYR A 81 -4.32 18.84 9.93
CA TYR A 81 -3.50 18.62 11.13
C TYR A 81 -4.13 17.64 12.14
N PRO A 82 -5.45 17.69 12.44
CA PRO A 82 -6.09 16.71 13.32
C PRO A 82 -6.08 15.28 12.76
N LEU A 83 -6.29 15.12 11.44
CA LEU A 83 -6.26 13.81 10.79
C LEU A 83 -4.85 13.24 10.84
N LEU A 84 -3.83 14.05 10.56
CA LEU A 84 -2.43 13.62 10.62
C LEU A 84 -2.02 13.22 12.05
N GLY A 85 -2.43 13.99 13.06
CA GLY A 85 -2.15 13.66 14.47
C GLY A 85 -2.79 12.34 14.88
N LEU A 86 -4.03 12.08 14.44
CA LEU A 86 -4.72 10.83 14.70
C LEU A 86 -4.10 9.65 13.95
N LEU A 87 -3.61 9.85 12.71
CA LEU A 87 -2.88 8.82 12.00
C LEU A 87 -1.55 8.49 12.71
N ARG A 88 -0.78 9.51 13.10
CA ARG A 88 0.46 9.29 13.86
C ARG A 88 0.22 8.54 15.16
N SER A 89 -0.85 8.86 15.92
CA SER A 89 -1.14 8.11 17.14
C SER A 89 -1.56 6.65 16.87
N LEU A 90 -2.26 6.38 15.77
CA LEU A 90 -2.65 5.01 15.39
C LEU A 90 -1.47 4.15 14.94
N PHE A 91 -0.45 4.77 14.35
CA PHE A 91 0.67 4.04 13.77
C PHE A 91 1.88 4.05 14.72
N ASP A 92 2.32 5.22 15.21
CA ASP A 92 3.60 5.37 15.92
C ASP A 92 3.52 5.00 17.42
N ASP A 93 2.35 5.12 18.04
CA ASP A 93 2.13 4.76 19.46
C ASP A 93 1.63 3.32 19.60
N VAL A 94 2.38 2.37 19.02
CA VAL A 94 2.03 0.95 19.08
C VAL A 94 3.15 0.11 19.67
N SER A 95 2.78 -0.67 20.68
CA SER A 95 3.60 -1.70 21.30
C SER A 95 3.12 -3.08 20.83
N ILE A 96 4.07 -3.91 20.39
CA ILE A 96 3.84 -5.29 19.96
C ILE A 96 4.46 -6.24 20.99
N GLN A 97 3.77 -7.34 21.26
CA GLN A 97 4.31 -8.51 21.94
C GLN A 97 4.00 -9.75 21.10
N VAL A 98 4.90 -10.73 21.11
CA VAL A 98 4.74 -12.00 20.42
C VAL A 98 4.34 -13.07 21.43
N LEU A 99 3.23 -13.75 21.19
CA LEU A 99 2.83 -14.93 21.95
C LEU A 99 3.28 -16.19 21.21
N LEU A 100 4.23 -16.92 21.78
CA LEU A 100 4.72 -18.18 21.24
C LEU A 100 4.58 -19.29 22.28
N SER A 101 3.81 -20.33 21.96
CA SER A 101 3.61 -21.51 22.82
C SER A 101 3.17 -21.17 24.26
N GLY A 102 2.35 -20.12 24.42
CA GLY A 102 1.84 -19.68 25.73
C GLY A 102 2.77 -18.74 26.50
N ALA A 103 3.97 -18.46 25.99
CA ALA A 103 4.88 -17.46 26.55
C ALA A 103 4.84 -16.17 25.71
N THR A 104 4.73 -15.02 26.39
CA THR A 104 4.78 -13.70 25.78
C THR A 104 6.22 -13.16 25.77
N SER A 105 6.63 -12.56 24.66
CA SER A 105 7.89 -11.82 24.58
C SER A 105 7.80 -10.50 25.34
N ASP A 106 8.96 -9.87 25.53
CA ASP A 106 9.00 -8.45 25.86
C ASP A 106 8.30 -7.61 24.78
N SER A 107 7.80 -6.46 25.22
CA SER A 107 7.21 -5.46 24.33
C SER A 107 8.29 -4.79 23.50
N PHE A 108 8.00 -4.58 22.21
CA PHE A 108 8.81 -3.76 21.33
C PHE A 108 7.94 -2.82 20.50
N HIS A 109 8.55 -1.72 20.06
CA HIS A 109 7.90 -0.71 19.23
C HIS A 109 8.43 -0.85 17.80
N PRO A 110 7.57 -1.11 16.80
CA PRO A 110 7.99 -1.26 15.41
C PRO A 110 8.38 0.10 14.83
N ALA A 111 9.65 0.24 14.45
CA ALA A 111 10.18 1.48 13.87
C ALA A 111 9.74 1.70 12.41
N THR A 112 9.34 0.64 11.70
CA THR A 112 8.98 0.69 10.28
C THR A 112 7.65 -0.01 10.01
N GLY A 113 7.14 0.21 8.80
CA GLY A 113 6.06 -0.56 8.22
C GLY A 113 4.67 -0.23 8.72
N VAL A 114 3.68 -0.94 8.19
CA VAL A 114 2.26 -0.74 8.47
C VAL A 114 1.79 -1.92 9.30
N LEU A 115 1.12 -1.62 10.41
CA LEU A 115 0.65 -2.68 11.29
C LEU A 115 -0.47 -3.50 10.62
N PRO A 116 -0.38 -4.85 10.64
CA PRO A 116 -1.38 -5.71 9.98
C PRO A 116 -2.81 -5.50 10.46
N ARG A 117 -3.01 -4.99 11.68
CA ARG A 117 -4.35 -4.75 12.24
C ARG A 117 -5.13 -3.65 11.51
N LEU A 118 -4.44 -2.78 10.76
CA LEU A 118 -5.03 -1.65 10.04
C LEU A 118 -5.23 -1.92 8.53
N HIS A 119 -5.13 -3.19 8.09
CA HIS A 119 -5.41 -3.59 6.70
C HIS A 119 -6.83 -3.22 6.22
N SER A 120 -7.76 -2.91 7.13
CA SER A 120 -9.10 -2.39 6.80
C SER A 120 -9.06 -0.96 6.21
N LEU A 121 -7.99 -0.19 6.47
CA LEU A 121 -7.73 1.10 5.84
C LEU A 121 -7.09 0.90 4.47
N SER A 122 -7.79 0.21 3.58
CA SER A 122 -7.39 -0.01 2.18
C SER A 122 -6.94 1.28 1.49
N THR A 123 -7.51 2.43 1.85
CA THR A 123 -7.11 3.74 1.33
C THR A 123 -5.70 4.14 1.77
N PHE A 124 -5.33 3.90 3.03
CA PHE A 124 -4.01 4.23 3.56
C PHE A 124 -2.93 3.31 2.96
N ILE A 125 -3.26 2.04 2.74
CA ILE A 125 -2.40 1.10 2.02
C ILE A 125 -2.18 1.57 0.57
N SER A 126 -3.20 2.10 -0.10
CA SER A 126 -3.05 2.68 -1.45
C SER A 126 -2.11 3.88 -1.47
N VAL A 127 -2.19 4.78 -0.47
CA VAL A 127 -1.25 5.89 -0.28
C VAL A 127 0.17 5.33 -0.17
N ILE A 128 0.37 4.36 0.73
CA ILE A 128 1.67 3.75 0.97
C ILE A 128 2.22 3.04 -0.27
N HIS A 129 1.37 2.33 -1.01
CA HIS A 129 1.74 1.61 -2.22
C HIS A 129 2.21 2.56 -3.33
N GLN A 130 1.73 3.81 -3.34
CA GLN A 130 2.18 4.84 -4.28
C GLN A 130 3.54 5.45 -3.87
N PHE A 131 3.91 5.37 -2.59
CA PHE A 131 5.16 5.88 -2.04
C PHE A 131 6.19 4.80 -1.69
N ALA A 132 5.83 3.52 -1.84
CA ALA A 132 6.71 2.37 -1.66
C ALA A 132 7.93 2.31 -2.61
N PRO A 133 7.99 2.97 -3.78
CA PRO A 133 9.17 2.86 -4.63
C PRO A 133 10.14 4.00 -4.34
N GLN A 134 10.80 4.02 -3.19
CA GLN A 134 12.03 4.79 -3.00
C GLN A 134 13.04 4.12 -2.03
N CYS A 135 13.07 2.78 -1.95
CA CYS A 135 14.23 2.12 -1.36
C CYS A 135 15.28 1.87 -2.46
N PRO A 136 16.50 2.42 -2.36
CA PRO A 136 17.60 2.02 -3.23
C PRO A 136 17.97 0.54 -2.96
N PRO A 137 18.62 -0.13 -3.93
CA PRO A 137 19.05 -1.54 -3.80
C PRO A 137 20.03 -1.76 -2.65
#